data_AF-A0A8H5T257-F1
#
_entry.id   AF-A0A8H5T257-F1
#
_cell.length_a   1.000
_cell.length_b   1.000
_cell.length_c   1.000
_cell.angle_alpha   90.00
_cell.angle_beta   90.00
_cell.angle_gamma   90.00
#
_symmetry.space_group_name_H-M   'P 1'
#
loop_
_entity.id
_entity.type
_entity.pdbx_description
1 polymer ?
#
loop_
_entity_poly.entity_id
_entity_poly.type
_entity_poly.pdbx_seq_one_letter_code
_entity_poly.pdbx_strand_id
1 'polypeptide(L)'
;MASKTWNPQAGSELELKNALETIKGLTQEATEDAPGVDTGGKKEDWLLTAQNYQDIQAYLAAAIDLPATESEFDRRFISKSSSGKIDSIDPGVIPLLQKTTKAIQNRCSEFRDRDLSEMVTVATESKAFALQVERYLSESDRISIKAKLNTITDPKYKSDNPPDPDDKLKNAIQSIRTVLQTLGEDSEVTGKKIGVSIKKIETFLIAVRAHRTKVQFIWQLFWTGPVVNVETKKEIKELEGVKVECYAKYLDAEYARISGDVQKKIKDQEDDLAMQKVHIGVTVGVGWVLFPMWCIIVPAAISKSNKIAEDLRNLAEKSRSATKEASQIQNLIGTTAMMEKQFGILLERMEKALVGLKKLQDMFDSQALSFKAAARSSSTALSALDENWSVRKDWLDEWVDVMTLRWKSILQSIENFMEFKDIDIIQA
;
A
#
# COMPACT_ATOMS: atom_id res chain seq x y z
N MET A 1 7.43 -18.56 -39.33
CA MET A 1 8.86 -18.32 -39.61
C MET A 1 9.56 -18.21 -38.28
N ALA A 2 10.64 -18.95 -38.04
CA ALA A 2 11.40 -18.82 -36.80
C ALA A 2 12.03 -17.42 -36.76
N SER A 3 11.64 -16.60 -35.77
CA SER A 3 12.31 -15.33 -35.49
C SER A 3 13.79 -15.63 -35.25
N LYS A 4 14.68 -15.05 -36.07
CA LYS A 4 16.12 -15.09 -35.78
C LYS A 4 16.32 -14.27 -34.50
N THR A 5 16.73 -14.91 -33.42
CA THR A 5 17.01 -14.22 -32.15
C THR A 5 18.43 -13.64 -32.19
N TRP A 6 18.59 -12.34 -31.93
CA TRP A 6 19.91 -11.71 -31.80
C TRP A 6 20.65 -12.29 -30.60
N ASN A 7 21.74 -13.04 -30.84
CA ASN A 7 22.48 -13.78 -29.80
C ASN A 7 23.98 -13.41 -29.79
N PRO A 8 24.32 -12.15 -29.42
CA PRO A 8 25.71 -11.74 -29.30
C PRO A 8 26.42 -12.57 -28.22
N GLN A 9 27.65 -12.99 -28.49
CA GLN A 9 28.41 -13.88 -27.58
C GLN A 9 29.33 -13.11 -26.62
N ALA A 10 29.73 -11.89 -26.95
CA ALA A 10 30.63 -11.06 -26.14
C ALA A 10 30.59 -9.58 -26.57
N GLY A 11 31.22 -8.71 -25.76
CA GLY A 11 31.44 -7.30 -26.08
C GLY A 11 30.21 -6.41 -25.92
N SER A 12 30.27 -5.22 -26.51
CA SER A 12 29.26 -4.16 -26.36
C SER A 12 27.85 -4.58 -26.78
N GLU A 13 27.73 -5.51 -27.73
CA GLU A 13 26.42 -6.02 -28.16
C GLU A 13 25.75 -6.86 -27.07
N LEU A 14 26.50 -7.75 -26.42
CA LEU A 14 25.99 -8.55 -25.32
C LEU A 14 25.65 -7.65 -24.11
N GLU A 15 26.50 -6.66 -23.82
CA GLU A 15 26.22 -5.69 -22.75
C GLU A 15 24.94 -4.88 -23.02
N LEU A 16 24.74 -4.42 -24.27
CA LEU A 16 23.51 -3.73 -24.67
C LEU A 16 22.29 -4.64 -24.52
N LYS A 17 22.35 -5.87 -25.05
CA LYS A 17 21.25 -6.83 -24.97
C LYS A 17 20.88 -7.12 -23.52
N ASN A 18 21.85 -7.47 -22.67
CA ASN A 18 21.63 -7.79 -21.26
C ASN A 18 21.01 -6.62 -20.49
N ALA A 19 21.49 -5.39 -20.73
CA ALA A 19 20.95 -4.19 -20.10
C ALA A 19 19.47 -3.96 -20.50
N LEU A 20 19.15 -4.08 -21.79
CA LEU A 20 17.79 -3.94 -22.30
C LEU A 20 16.87 -5.07 -21.83
N GLU A 21 17.35 -6.30 -21.76
CA GLU A 21 16.61 -7.44 -21.19
C GLU A 21 16.35 -7.26 -19.69
N THR A 22 17.31 -6.71 -18.95
CA THR A 22 17.12 -6.38 -17.53
C THR A 22 16.01 -5.33 -17.35
N ILE A 23 16.04 -4.25 -18.14
CA ILE A 23 14.96 -3.23 -18.15
C ILE A 23 13.61 -3.88 -18.48
N LYS A 24 13.56 -4.76 -19.47
CA LYS A 24 12.35 -5.50 -19.86
C LYS A 24 11.84 -6.38 -18.74
N GLY A 25 12.72 -7.14 -18.07
CA GLY A 25 12.36 -8.01 -16.95
C GLY A 25 11.81 -7.22 -15.75
N LEU A 26 12.49 -6.15 -15.35
CA LEU A 26 12.04 -5.27 -14.26
C LEU A 26 10.67 -4.64 -14.53
N THR A 27 10.45 -4.19 -15.77
CA THR A 27 9.17 -3.59 -16.18
C THR A 27 8.08 -4.66 -16.32
N GLN A 28 8.46 -5.88 -16.71
CA GLN A 28 7.55 -7.02 -16.78
C GLN A 28 7.01 -7.41 -15.40
N GLU A 29 7.90 -7.56 -14.43
CA GLU A 29 7.54 -7.84 -13.03
C GLU A 29 6.53 -6.79 -12.52
N ALA A 30 6.81 -5.50 -12.75
CA ALA A 30 5.89 -4.42 -12.42
C ALA A 30 4.51 -4.58 -13.10
N THR A 31 4.45 -4.95 -14.38
CA THR A 31 3.17 -5.10 -15.10
C THR A 31 2.39 -6.38 -14.79
N GLU A 32 3.05 -7.46 -14.40
CA GLU A 32 2.38 -8.73 -14.07
C GLU A 32 1.66 -8.64 -12.71
N ASP A 33 2.10 -7.71 -11.86
CA ASP A 33 1.48 -7.38 -10.59
C ASP A 33 0.33 -6.36 -10.72
N ALA A 34 0.12 -5.76 -11.91
CA ALA A 34 -0.85 -4.69 -12.18
C ALA A 34 -2.34 -5.17 -12.28
N PRO A 35 -3.32 -4.44 -11.70
CA PRO A 35 -4.73 -4.84 -11.75
C PRO A 35 -5.32 -4.70 -13.17
N GLY A 36 -5.81 -5.81 -13.74
CA GLY A 36 -6.55 -5.84 -15.00
C GLY A 36 -5.99 -6.78 -16.08
N VAL A 37 -4.83 -7.38 -15.85
CA VAL A 37 -4.28 -8.44 -16.72
C VAL A 37 -4.67 -9.80 -16.14
N ASP A 38 -5.46 -10.58 -16.90
CA ASP A 38 -5.91 -11.90 -16.46
C ASP A 38 -4.77 -12.92 -16.61
N THR A 39 -3.89 -12.99 -15.60
CA THR A 39 -2.72 -13.89 -15.58
C THR A 39 -3.01 -15.24 -14.91
N GLY A 40 -4.28 -15.59 -14.66
CA GLY A 40 -4.66 -16.95 -14.29
C GLY A 40 -3.98 -17.51 -13.02
N GLY A 41 -3.69 -16.68 -12.00
CA GLY A 41 -3.28 -17.26 -10.71
C GLY A 41 -2.70 -16.35 -9.64
N LYS A 42 -1.99 -15.27 -9.99
CA LYS A 42 -1.33 -14.40 -9.00
C LYS A 42 -1.75 -12.95 -9.21
N LYS A 43 -2.76 -12.52 -8.46
CA LYS A 43 -3.16 -11.11 -8.27
C LYS A 43 -2.61 -10.62 -6.94
N GLU A 44 -1.30 -10.60 -6.78
CA GLU A 44 -0.69 -10.01 -5.60
C GLU A 44 0.12 -8.78 -6.04
N ASP A 45 -0.22 -7.65 -5.42
CA ASP A 45 0.72 -6.60 -5.09
C ASP A 45 1.19 -5.60 -6.18
N TRP A 46 0.30 -5.03 -7.00
CA TRP A 46 0.59 -3.68 -7.48
C TRP A 46 0.72 -2.74 -6.29
N LEU A 47 1.89 -2.12 -6.22
CA LEU A 47 2.47 -1.28 -5.18
C LEU A 47 1.56 -0.29 -4.44
N LEU A 48 0.57 0.23 -5.16
CA LEU A 48 -0.35 1.29 -4.76
C LEU A 48 -1.72 0.93 -5.33
N THR A 49 -2.30 -0.18 -4.86
CA THR A 49 -3.72 -0.40 -5.16
C THR A 49 -4.53 0.69 -4.47
N ALA A 50 -5.52 1.20 -5.20
CA ALA A 50 -6.54 2.09 -4.63
C ALA A 50 -7.10 1.56 -3.31
N GLN A 51 -7.33 0.25 -3.25
CA GLN A 51 -7.84 -0.43 -2.07
C GLN A 51 -6.91 -0.30 -0.85
N ASN A 52 -5.60 -0.53 -1.01
CA ASN A 52 -4.67 -0.42 0.12
C ASN A 52 -4.62 1.01 0.65
N TYR A 53 -4.65 2.00 -0.22
CA TYR A 53 -4.68 3.42 0.17
C TYR A 53 -5.99 3.80 0.88
N GLN A 54 -7.12 3.35 0.36
CA GLN A 54 -8.44 3.53 0.97
C GLN A 54 -8.57 2.83 2.33
N ASP A 55 -8.06 1.61 2.46
CA ASP A 55 -8.00 0.89 3.73
C ASP A 55 -7.22 1.71 4.77
N ILE A 56 -6.03 2.21 4.40
CA ILE A 56 -5.21 3.06 5.27
C ILE A 56 -5.96 4.34 5.65
N GLN A 57 -6.59 5.02 4.70
CA GLN A 57 -7.42 6.20 4.96
C GLN A 57 -8.53 5.91 5.96
N ALA A 58 -9.25 4.79 5.81
CA ALA A 58 -10.31 4.39 6.71
C ALA A 58 -9.77 4.14 8.14
N TYR A 59 -8.68 3.41 8.29
CA TYR A 59 -8.09 3.18 9.61
C TYR A 59 -7.56 4.46 10.26
N LEU A 60 -7.00 5.38 9.46
CA LEU A 60 -6.59 6.69 9.96
C LEU A 60 -7.79 7.52 10.42
N ALA A 61 -8.88 7.55 9.65
CA ALA A 61 -10.10 8.27 10.01
C ALA A 61 -10.66 7.76 11.34
N ALA A 62 -10.72 6.45 11.52
CA ALA A 62 -11.16 5.84 12.77
C ALA A 62 -10.24 6.17 13.96
N ALA A 63 -8.92 6.14 13.75
CA ALA A 63 -7.96 6.51 14.80
C ALA A 63 -8.00 8.00 15.15
N ILE A 64 -8.37 8.87 14.21
CA ILE A 64 -8.49 10.31 14.43
C ILE A 64 -9.76 10.69 15.20
N ASP A 65 -10.82 9.88 15.13
CA ASP A 65 -12.02 10.03 15.97
C ASP A 65 -11.77 9.62 17.44
N LEU A 66 -10.60 9.06 17.79
CA LEU A 66 -10.25 8.89 19.19
C LEU A 66 -10.14 10.25 19.91
N PRO A 67 -10.32 10.32 21.23
CA PRO A 67 -10.15 11.57 21.97
C PRO A 67 -8.72 12.12 21.89
N ALA A 68 -8.60 13.41 21.60
CA ALA A 68 -7.31 14.11 21.59
C ALA A 68 -6.93 14.63 22.99
N THR A 69 -7.90 14.71 23.91
CA THR A 69 -7.72 15.23 25.26
C THR A 69 -8.31 14.31 26.33
N GLU A 70 -7.81 14.43 27.56
CA GLU A 70 -8.36 13.72 28.73
C GLU A 70 -9.83 14.09 28.96
N SER A 71 -10.18 15.38 28.82
CA SER A 71 -11.56 15.83 28.97
C SER A 71 -12.51 15.22 27.93
N GLU A 72 -12.08 15.10 26.69
CA GLU A 72 -12.87 14.41 25.65
C GLU A 72 -12.99 12.92 25.93
N PHE A 73 -11.92 12.29 26.39
CA PHE A 73 -11.91 10.88 26.76
C PHE A 73 -12.91 10.62 27.87
N ASP A 74 -12.85 11.40 28.96
CA ASP A 74 -13.74 11.23 30.09
C ASP A 74 -15.20 11.46 29.68
N ARG A 75 -15.46 12.50 28.89
CA ARG A 75 -16.79 12.78 28.36
C ARG A 75 -17.35 11.61 27.54
N ARG A 76 -16.53 10.97 26.70
CA ARG A 76 -16.97 9.91 25.77
C ARG A 76 -17.03 8.52 26.40
N PHE A 77 -16.13 8.21 27.34
CA PHE A 77 -15.89 6.83 27.79
C PHE A 77 -16.01 6.61 29.29
N ILE A 78 -15.87 7.65 30.12
CA ILE A 78 -15.84 7.49 31.58
C ILE A 78 -17.10 8.09 32.22
N SER A 79 -17.88 7.24 32.86
CA SER A 79 -18.89 7.62 33.84
C SER A 79 -18.30 7.58 35.26
N LYS A 80 -18.85 8.34 36.22
CA LYS A 80 -18.42 8.29 37.64
C LYS A 80 -18.44 6.87 38.22
N SER A 81 -19.41 6.05 37.82
CA SER A 81 -19.58 4.67 38.25
C SER A 81 -18.56 3.73 37.59
N SER A 82 -18.31 3.87 36.28
CA SER A 82 -17.30 3.08 35.57
C SER A 82 -15.87 3.42 36.00
N SER A 83 -15.56 4.70 36.25
CA SER A 83 -14.27 5.09 36.82
C SER A 83 -14.09 4.46 38.19
N GLY A 84 -15.06 4.62 39.10
CA GLY A 84 -14.96 4.04 40.44
C GLY A 84 -14.76 2.51 40.42
N LYS A 85 -15.41 1.80 39.50
CA LYS A 85 -15.26 0.34 39.32
C LYS A 85 -13.91 -0.09 38.74
N ILE A 86 -13.33 0.69 37.82
CA ILE A 86 -12.02 0.37 37.23
C ILE A 86 -10.92 0.79 38.20
N ASP A 87 -11.03 1.98 38.79
CA ASP A 87 -10.06 2.54 39.74
C ASP A 87 -9.98 1.72 41.03
N SER A 88 -11.07 1.06 41.45
CA SER A 88 -11.05 0.15 42.59
C SER A 88 -10.25 -1.13 42.34
N ILE A 89 -10.12 -1.56 41.08
CA ILE A 89 -9.29 -2.69 40.67
C ILE A 89 -7.85 -2.21 40.47
N ASP A 90 -7.67 -1.18 39.64
CA ASP A 90 -6.37 -0.59 39.34
C ASP A 90 -6.50 0.86 38.82
N PRO A 91 -6.07 1.87 39.60
CA PRO A 91 -6.15 3.28 39.20
C PRO A 91 -5.21 3.62 38.03
N GLY A 92 -4.28 2.73 37.66
CA GLY A 92 -3.37 2.93 36.52
C GLY A 92 -4.01 2.70 35.15
N VAL A 93 -5.18 2.07 35.08
CA VAL A 93 -5.80 1.66 33.80
C VAL A 93 -6.39 2.83 33.03
N ILE A 94 -7.11 3.73 33.68
CA ILE A 94 -7.70 4.91 33.02
C ILE A 94 -6.62 5.85 32.46
N PRO A 95 -5.57 6.24 33.22
CA PRO A 95 -4.46 7.03 32.69
C PRO A 95 -3.75 6.35 31.51
N LEU A 96 -3.59 5.02 31.55
CA LEU A 96 -3.01 4.26 30.44
C LEU A 96 -3.86 4.36 29.17
N LEU A 97 -5.18 4.23 29.29
CA LEU A 97 -6.12 4.37 28.17
C LEU A 97 -6.12 5.78 27.59
N GLN A 98 -6.23 6.80 28.44
CA GLN A 98 -6.18 8.22 28.03
C GLN A 98 -4.89 8.53 27.28
N LYS A 99 -3.74 8.14 27.84
CA LYS A 99 -2.44 8.38 27.21
C LYS A 99 -2.28 7.64 25.90
N THR A 100 -2.77 6.40 25.82
CA THR A 100 -2.64 5.57 24.62
C THR A 100 -3.54 6.07 23.49
N THR A 101 -4.82 6.35 23.77
CA THR A 101 -5.77 6.90 22.79
C THR A 101 -5.30 8.24 22.25
N LYS A 102 -4.91 9.18 23.12
CA LYS A 102 -4.35 10.47 22.71
C LYS A 102 -3.09 10.33 21.85
N ALA A 103 -2.17 9.43 22.23
CA ALA A 103 -0.95 9.24 21.46
C ALA A 103 -1.22 8.68 20.06
N ILE A 104 -2.14 7.71 19.97
CA ILE A 104 -2.59 7.15 18.69
C ILE A 104 -3.24 8.24 17.83
N GLN A 105 -4.21 8.96 18.39
CA GLN A 105 -4.95 10.02 17.71
C GLN A 105 -4.01 11.05 17.10
N ASN A 106 -3.07 11.57 17.91
CA ASN A 106 -2.11 12.57 17.46
C ASN A 106 -1.24 12.04 16.32
N ARG A 107 -0.72 10.81 16.45
CA ARG A 107 0.15 10.23 15.41
C ARG A 107 -0.59 9.95 14.11
N CYS A 108 -1.81 9.44 14.17
CA CYS A 108 -2.62 9.20 12.99
C CYS A 108 -3.05 10.52 12.32
N SER A 109 -3.35 11.56 13.10
CA SER A 109 -3.63 12.90 12.55
C SER A 109 -2.40 13.50 11.89
N GLU A 110 -1.23 13.45 12.55
CA GLU A 110 0.04 13.93 11.97
C GLU A 110 0.34 13.24 10.65
N PHE A 111 0.20 11.90 10.58
CA PHE A 111 0.44 11.15 9.36
C PHE A 111 -0.56 11.50 8.26
N ARG A 112 -1.87 11.55 8.56
CA ARG A 112 -2.90 11.95 7.58
C ARG A 112 -2.59 13.33 6.99
N ASP A 113 -2.25 14.29 7.84
CA ASP A 113 -2.12 15.70 7.45
C ASP A 113 -0.80 16.01 6.75
N ARG A 114 0.26 15.20 6.96
CA ARG A 114 1.62 15.50 6.47
C ARG A 114 2.22 14.47 5.54
N ASP A 115 1.93 13.19 5.76
CA ASP A 115 2.73 12.10 5.19
C ASP A 115 1.89 11.11 4.35
N LEU A 116 0.56 11.07 4.51
CA LEU A 116 -0.30 10.21 3.69
C LEU A 116 -0.21 10.58 2.19
N SER A 117 -0.09 11.87 1.88
CA SER A 117 0.09 12.35 0.50
C SER A 117 1.37 11.84 -0.15
N GLU A 118 2.34 11.34 0.61
CA GLU A 118 3.57 10.77 0.06
C GLU A 118 3.30 9.53 -0.79
N MET A 119 2.26 8.75 -0.48
CA MET A 119 1.83 7.64 -1.35
C MET A 119 1.35 8.14 -2.71
N VAL A 120 0.67 9.30 -2.74
CA VAL A 120 0.25 9.96 -3.97
C VAL A 120 1.44 10.58 -4.71
N THR A 121 2.42 11.11 -3.98
CA THR A 121 3.68 11.59 -4.56
C THR A 121 4.40 10.45 -5.29
N VAL A 122 4.51 9.26 -4.70
CA VAL A 122 5.14 8.10 -5.36
C VAL A 122 4.43 7.74 -6.66
N ALA A 123 3.09 7.71 -6.67
CA ALA A 123 2.32 7.48 -7.89
C ALA A 123 2.57 8.57 -8.95
N THR A 124 2.60 9.83 -8.52
CA THR A 124 2.81 10.99 -9.40
C THR A 124 4.19 10.98 -10.05
N GLU A 125 5.23 10.70 -9.28
CA GLU A 125 6.61 10.60 -9.77
C GLU A 125 6.78 9.40 -10.72
N SER A 126 6.15 8.26 -10.39
CA SER A 126 6.13 7.09 -11.27
C SER A 126 5.40 7.36 -12.59
N LYS A 127 4.29 8.11 -12.54
CA LYS A 127 3.55 8.54 -13.75
C LYS A 127 4.40 9.45 -14.62
N ALA A 128 5.06 10.44 -14.03
CA ALA A 128 5.91 11.38 -14.76
C ALA A 128 7.05 10.64 -15.50
N PHE A 129 7.71 9.69 -14.83
CA PHE A 129 8.72 8.86 -15.47
C PHE A 129 8.16 8.00 -16.60
N ALA A 130 7.03 7.32 -16.37
CA ALA A 130 6.42 6.45 -17.37
C ALA A 130 6.00 7.21 -18.65
N LEU A 131 5.42 8.40 -18.51
CA LEU A 131 5.11 9.29 -19.64
C LEU A 131 6.39 9.70 -20.40
N GLN A 132 7.46 9.97 -19.67
CA GLN A 132 8.74 10.33 -20.27
C GLN A 132 9.36 9.17 -21.05
N VAL A 133 9.28 7.94 -20.52
CA VAL A 133 9.72 6.73 -21.22
C VAL A 133 8.91 6.51 -22.50
N GLU A 134 7.58 6.60 -22.44
CA GLU A 134 6.72 6.45 -23.62
C GLU A 134 7.11 7.42 -24.75
N ARG A 135 7.29 8.70 -24.39
CA ARG A 135 7.73 9.75 -25.32
C ARG A 135 9.07 9.43 -25.99
N TYR A 136 10.02 8.92 -25.21
CA TYR A 136 11.37 8.58 -25.69
C TYR A 136 11.43 7.24 -26.44
N LEU A 137 10.50 6.32 -26.20
CA LEU A 137 10.45 5.05 -26.91
C LEU A 137 9.78 5.20 -28.28
N SER A 138 8.60 5.84 -28.34
CA SER A 138 7.73 5.69 -29.50
C SER A 138 7.06 6.96 -30.03
N GLU A 139 6.74 7.98 -29.22
CA GLU A 139 5.82 9.04 -29.65
C GLU A 139 6.44 10.15 -30.51
N SER A 140 7.75 10.41 -30.37
CA SER A 140 8.37 11.56 -31.03
C SER A 140 9.30 11.17 -32.17
N ASP A 141 8.89 11.38 -33.42
CA ASP A 141 9.71 11.10 -34.62
C ASP A 141 11.10 11.77 -34.61
N ARG A 142 11.25 12.85 -33.84
CA ARG A 142 12.52 13.60 -33.74
C ARG A 142 13.50 13.02 -32.73
N ILE A 143 13.03 12.38 -31.66
CA ILE A 143 13.88 11.96 -30.53
C ILE A 143 13.66 10.50 -30.11
N SER A 144 12.63 9.82 -30.60
CA SER A 144 12.27 8.47 -30.15
C SER A 144 13.29 7.44 -30.61
N ILE A 145 13.55 6.45 -29.75
CA ILE A 145 14.42 5.32 -30.08
C ILE A 145 13.91 4.64 -31.36
N LYS A 146 12.59 4.44 -31.51
CA LYS A 146 11.99 3.86 -32.73
C LYS A 146 12.38 4.61 -34.00
N ALA A 147 12.25 5.94 -34.02
CA ALA A 147 12.60 6.75 -35.18
C ALA A 147 14.11 6.73 -35.48
N LYS A 148 14.94 6.71 -34.43
CA LYS A 148 16.40 6.61 -34.58
C LYS A 148 16.86 5.25 -35.05
N LEU A 149 16.22 4.16 -34.61
CA LEU A 149 16.46 2.82 -35.13
C LEU A 149 16.14 2.75 -36.62
N ASN A 150 15.03 3.35 -37.08
CA ASN A 150 14.75 3.45 -38.52
C ASN A 150 15.83 4.21 -39.32
N THR A 151 16.48 5.20 -38.72
CA THR A 151 17.59 5.92 -39.36
C THR A 151 18.88 5.09 -39.39
N ILE A 152 19.23 4.45 -38.28
CA ILE A 152 20.38 3.53 -38.20
C ILE A 152 20.21 2.36 -39.16
N THR A 153 18.96 2.03 -39.46
CA THR A 153 18.59 0.88 -40.28
C THR A 153 18.23 1.19 -41.72
N ASP A 154 18.59 2.38 -42.21
CA ASP A 154 18.32 2.79 -43.58
C ASP A 154 19.08 1.87 -44.57
N PRO A 155 18.39 1.27 -45.57
CA PRO A 155 19.01 0.41 -46.57
C PRO A 155 20.21 1.02 -47.30
N LYS A 156 20.37 2.36 -47.33
CA LYS A 156 21.55 3.00 -47.91
C LYS A 156 22.87 2.62 -47.23
N TYR A 157 22.84 2.16 -45.97
CA TYR A 157 24.02 1.66 -45.27
C TYR A 157 24.31 0.17 -45.58
N LYS A 158 23.53 -0.46 -46.47
CA LYS A 158 23.64 -1.86 -46.94
C LYS A 158 24.29 -1.99 -48.33
N SER A 159 24.64 -0.90 -49.01
CA SER A 159 25.16 -0.98 -50.39
C SER A 159 26.51 -1.69 -50.46
N ASP A 160 26.82 -2.34 -51.59
CA ASP A 160 28.11 -3.03 -51.84
C ASP A 160 29.33 -2.11 -51.62
N ASN A 161 29.10 -0.80 -51.70
CA ASN A 161 29.95 0.26 -51.13
C ASN A 161 29.08 1.07 -50.16
N PRO A 162 29.06 0.77 -48.85
CA PRO A 162 28.32 1.60 -47.91
C PRO A 162 28.97 2.99 -47.89
N PRO A 163 28.18 4.08 -47.93
CA PRO A 163 28.75 5.41 -47.73
C PRO A 163 29.42 5.46 -46.35
N ASP A 164 30.50 6.22 -46.22
CA ASP A 164 31.09 6.52 -44.91
C ASP A 164 29.98 6.94 -43.94
N PRO A 165 30.06 6.56 -42.65
CA PRO A 165 29.07 6.94 -41.63
C PRO A 165 28.78 8.44 -41.68
N ASP A 166 27.65 8.79 -42.30
CA ASP A 166 27.24 10.17 -42.48
C ASP A 166 26.79 10.75 -41.14
N ASP A 167 26.65 12.07 -41.09
CA ASP A 167 26.24 12.76 -39.87
C ASP A 167 24.85 12.28 -39.39
N LYS A 168 23.99 11.78 -40.28
CA LYS A 168 22.68 11.24 -39.91
C LYS A 168 22.80 9.95 -39.08
N LEU A 169 23.67 9.02 -39.46
CA LEU A 169 23.93 7.80 -38.70
C LEU A 169 24.53 8.12 -37.33
N LYS A 170 25.58 8.94 -37.30
CA LYS A 170 26.25 9.36 -36.05
C LYS A 170 25.27 10.08 -35.11
N ASN A 171 24.44 10.98 -35.65
CA ASN A 171 23.44 11.70 -34.86
C ASN A 171 22.35 10.76 -34.33
N ALA A 172 21.93 9.75 -35.09
CA ALA A 172 20.93 8.79 -34.62
C ALA A 172 21.46 7.93 -33.46
N ILE A 173 22.69 7.41 -33.59
CA ILE A 173 23.36 6.64 -32.52
C ILE A 173 23.57 7.52 -31.27
N GLN A 174 24.07 8.73 -31.45
CA GLN A 174 24.27 9.68 -30.35
C GLN A 174 22.94 10.06 -29.69
N SER A 175 21.86 10.18 -30.46
CA SER A 175 20.51 10.43 -29.92
C SER A 175 20.03 9.28 -29.05
N ILE A 176 20.15 8.01 -29.50
CA ILE A 176 19.77 6.84 -28.70
C ILE A 176 20.58 6.80 -27.40
N ARG A 177 21.90 7.00 -27.48
CA ARG A 177 22.75 7.07 -26.30
C ARG A 177 22.29 8.15 -25.32
N THR A 178 21.99 9.34 -25.83
CA THR A 178 21.55 10.47 -25.00
C THR A 178 20.21 10.15 -24.34
N VAL A 179 19.26 9.57 -25.07
CA VAL A 179 17.97 9.16 -24.53
C VAL A 179 18.13 8.11 -23.43
N LEU A 180 18.93 7.06 -23.66
CA LEU A 180 19.21 6.03 -22.66
C LEU A 180 19.89 6.62 -21.42
N GLN A 181 20.81 7.57 -21.60
CA GLN A 181 21.46 8.26 -20.48
C GLN A 181 20.44 9.09 -19.68
N THR A 182 19.61 9.89 -20.35
CA THR A 182 18.55 10.68 -19.72
C THR A 182 17.57 9.80 -18.95
N LEU A 183 17.10 8.70 -19.55
CA LEU A 183 16.24 7.74 -18.86
C LEU A 183 16.93 7.13 -17.62
N GLY A 184 18.24 6.88 -17.69
CA GLY A 184 19.00 6.41 -16.53
C GLY A 184 19.13 7.46 -15.41
N GLU A 185 19.28 8.73 -15.76
CA GLU A 185 19.34 9.85 -14.80
C GLU A 185 17.95 10.10 -14.17
N ASP A 186 16.89 10.14 -14.97
CA ASP A 186 15.52 10.35 -14.49
C ASP A 186 15.04 9.19 -13.62
N SER A 187 15.43 7.96 -13.95
CA SER A 187 15.12 6.77 -13.15
C SER A 187 15.78 6.84 -11.77
N GLU A 188 17.05 7.25 -11.69
CA GLU A 188 17.76 7.47 -10.43
C GLU A 188 17.13 8.60 -9.59
N VAL A 189 16.76 9.72 -10.21
CA VAL A 189 16.09 10.82 -9.53
C VAL A 189 14.75 10.37 -8.97
N THR A 190 13.97 9.62 -9.76
CA THR A 190 12.67 9.07 -9.36
C THR A 190 12.84 8.10 -8.18
N GLY A 191 13.79 7.16 -8.26
CA GLY A 191 14.13 6.25 -7.16
C GLY A 191 14.48 6.98 -5.86
N LYS A 192 15.31 8.04 -5.93
CA LYS A 192 15.65 8.87 -4.76
C LYS A 192 14.44 9.56 -4.14
N LYS A 193 13.54 10.12 -4.96
CA LYS A 193 12.32 10.77 -4.47
C LYS A 193 11.41 9.76 -3.77
N ILE A 194 11.21 8.58 -4.37
CA ILE A 194 10.45 7.48 -3.76
C ILE A 194 11.08 7.06 -2.43
N GLY A 195 12.41 6.96 -2.36
CA GLY A 195 13.15 6.68 -1.14
C GLY A 195 12.91 7.70 -0.01
N VAL A 196 12.66 8.97 -0.33
CA VAL A 196 12.29 9.99 0.67
C VAL A 196 10.89 9.73 1.22
N SER A 197 9.92 9.44 0.35
CA SER A 197 8.54 9.11 0.72
C SER A 197 8.49 7.82 1.57
N ILE A 198 9.27 6.80 1.22
CA ILE A 198 9.43 5.56 2.00
C ILE A 198 9.83 5.85 3.45
N LYS A 199 10.84 6.69 3.68
CA LYS A 199 11.33 6.98 5.04
C LYS A 199 10.26 7.62 5.93
N LYS A 200 9.38 8.45 5.36
CA LYS A 200 8.27 9.06 6.10
C LYS A 200 7.25 8.01 6.53
N ILE A 201 6.88 7.12 5.60
CA ILE A 201 5.98 5.98 5.84
C ILE A 201 6.58 5.01 6.88
N GLU A 202 7.87 4.72 6.79
CA GLU A 202 8.60 3.90 7.77
C GLU A 202 8.57 4.52 9.18
N THR A 203 8.79 5.83 9.27
CA THR A 203 8.80 6.56 10.54
C THR A 203 7.44 6.42 11.24
N PHE A 204 6.35 6.58 10.49
CA PHE A 204 5.01 6.36 11.02
C PHE A 204 4.79 4.90 11.42
N LEU A 205 5.18 3.93 10.58
CA LEU A 205 5.03 2.51 10.89
C LEU A 205 5.74 2.11 12.19
N ILE A 206 6.96 2.62 12.42
CA ILE A 206 7.70 2.41 13.67
C ILE A 206 6.91 2.95 14.87
N ALA A 207 6.32 4.14 14.75
CA ALA A 207 5.50 4.72 15.80
C ALA A 207 4.24 3.86 16.08
N VAL A 208 3.54 3.41 15.04
CA VAL A 208 2.35 2.55 15.17
C VAL A 208 2.71 1.22 15.84
N ARG A 209 3.85 0.60 15.49
CA ARG A 209 4.35 -0.61 16.17
C ARG A 209 4.62 -0.39 17.65
N ALA A 210 5.18 0.76 18.02
CA ALA A 210 5.39 1.10 19.43
C ALA A 210 4.06 1.26 20.21
N HIS A 211 3.01 1.73 19.55
CA HIS A 211 1.66 1.80 20.14
C HIS A 211 0.98 0.43 20.22
N ARG A 212 1.25 -0.48 19.27
CA ARG A 212 0.66 -1.81 19.22
C ARG A 212 0.82 -2.60 20.52
N THR A 213 2.02 -2.61 21.11
CA THR A 213 2.26 -3.33 22.37
C THR A 213 1.37 -2.83 23.51
N LYS A 214 1.10 -1.52 23.56
CA LYS A 214 0.19 -0.94 24.57
C LYS A 214 -1.25 -1.29 24.29
N VAL A 215 -1.67 -1.24 23.02
CA VAL A 215 -3.02 -1.63 22.60
C VAL A 215 -3.27 -3.11 22.92
N GLN A 216 -2.32 -3.99 22.63
CA GLN A 216 -2.39 -5.41 22.97
C GLN A 216 -2.51 -5.64 24.47
N PHE A 217 -1.73 -4.91 25.27
CA PHE A 217 -1.81 -5.00 26.72
C PHE A 217 -3.16 -4.54 27.25
N ILE A 218 -3.69 -3.41 26.76
CA ILE A 218 -5.04 -2.93 27.10
C ILE A 218 -6.10 -3.96 26.67
N TRP A 219 -6.00 -4.49 25.46
CA TRP A 219 -6.94 -5.49 24.96
C TRP A 219 -6.92 -6.75 25.80
N GLN A 220 -5.73 -7.22 26.20
CA GLN A 220 -5.58 -8.35 27.11
C GLN A 220 -6.32 -8.11 28.43
N LEU A 221 -6.12 -6.94 29.06
CA LEU A 221 -6.81 -6.58 30.31
C LEU A 221 -8.35 -6.55 30.14
N PHE A 222 -8.83 -6.06 29.01
CA PHE A 222 -10.26 -5.87 28.78
C PHE A 222 -10.98 -7.14 28.30
N TRP A 223 -10.34 -7.97 27.48
CA TRP A 223 -11.04 -9.03 26.73
C TRP A 223 -10.65 -10.44 27.14
N THR A 224 -9.36 -10.73 27.34
CA THR A 224 -8.90 -12.11 27.57
C THR A 224 -8.52 -12.41 29.01
N GLY A 225 -8.04 -11.39 29.73
CA GLY A 225 -7.42 -11.57 31.03
C GLY A 225 -6.05 -12.25 30.99
N PRO A 226 -5.50 -12.60 32.16
CA PRO A 226 -6.00 -12.14 33.46
C PRO A 226 -5.79 -10.63 33.64
N VAL A 227 -6.57 -9.98 34.50
CA VAL A 227 -6.31 -8.59 34.88
C VAL A 227 -5.03 -8.53 35.71
N VAL A 228 -4.12 -7.64 35.34
CA VAL A 228 -2.89 -7.38 36.08
C VAL A 228 -2.81 -5.91 36.44
N ASN A 229 -2.18 -5.60 37.58
CA ASN A 229 -1.87 -4.23 37.94
C ASN A 229 -0.88 -3.62 36.94
N VAL A 230 -1.16 -2.44 36.41
CA VAL A 230 -0.44 -1.77 35.33
C VAL A 230 1.01 -1.47 35.71
N GLU A 231 1.26 -1.10 36.96
CA GLU A 231 2.60 -0.75 37.46
C GLU A 231 3.40 -2.00 37.85
N THR A 232 2.83 -2.87 38.69
CA THR A 232 3.53 -4.01 39.28
C THR A 232 3.50 -5.27 38.42
N LYS A 233 2.65 -5.30 37.39
CA LYS A 233 2.39 -6.47 36.51
C LYS A 233 1.93 -7.73 37.24
N LYS A 234 1.50 -7.61 38.49
CA LYS A 234 0.97 -8.73 39.28
C LYS A 234 -0.49 -8.94 38.97
N GLU A 235 -0.89 -10.21 38.90
CA GLU A 235 -2.27 -10.64 38.67
C GLU A 235 -3.20 -10.21 39.80
N ILE A 236 -4.37 -9.69 39.43
CA ILE A 236 -5.46 -9.36 40.34
C ILE A 236 -6.55 -10.40 40.13
N LYS A 237 -6.63 -11.38 41.04
CA LYS A 237 -7.53 -12.53 40.88
C LYS A 237 -8.96 -12.23 41.35
N GLU A 238 -9.08 -11.47 42.43
CA GLU A 238 -10.36 -11.17 43.08
C GLU A 238 -10.35 -9.76 43.68
N LEU A 239 -11.49 -9.07 43.58
CA LEU A 239 -11.78 -7.83 44.29
C LEU A 239 -13.10 -8.04 45.05
N GLU A 240 -13.11 -7.82 46.36
CA GLU A 240 -14.31 -7.99 47.20
C GLU A 240 -14.98 -9.38 47.08
N GLY A 241 -14.21 -10.44 46.83
CA GLY A 241 -14.70 -11.81 46.64
C GLY A 241 -15.31 -12.09 45.26
N VAL A 242 -15.23 -11.14 44.33
CA VAL A 242 -15.63 -11.32 42.93
C VAL A 242 -14.39 -11.61 42.09
N LYS A 243 -14.42 -12.75 41.38
CA LYS A 243 -13.37 -13.10 40.41
C LYS A 243 -13.38 -12.12 39.24
N VAL A 244 -12.26 -11.44 39.01
CA VAL A 244 -12.10 -10.50 37.90
C VAL A 244 -11.33 -11.18 36.77
N GLU A 245 -12.05 -11.75 35.81
CA GLU A 245 -11.41 -12.39 34.65
C GLU A 245 -10.84 -11.35 33.68
N CYS A 246 -11.64 -10.37 33.29
CA CYS A 246 -11.28 -9.26 32.41
C CYS A 246 -12.25 -8.07 32.62
N TYR A 247 -11.84 -6.85 32.27
CA TYR A 247 -12.66 -5.66 32.51
C TYR A 247 -13.98 -5.67 31.73
N ALA A 248 -14.03 -6.18 30.49
CA ALA A 248 -15.27 -6.16 29.70
C ALA A 248 -16.38 -6.99 30.36
N LYS A 249 -16.06 -8.21 30.84
CA LYS A 249 -17.03 -9.05 31.56
C LYS A 249 -17.44 -8.45 32.91
N TYR A 250 -16.50 -7.83 33.61
CA TYR A 250 -16.77 -7.21 34.91
C TYR A 250 -17.67 -5.96 34.78
N LEU A 251 -17.50 -5.17 33.72
CA LEU A 251 -18.24 -3.93 33.51
C LEU A 251 -19.61 -4.16 32.86
N ASP A 252 -19.70 -4.99 31.83
CA ASP A 252 -20.96 -5.35 31.13
C ASP A 252 -20.82 -6.69 30.38
N ALA A 253 -21.10 -7.79 31.09
CA ALA A 253 -20.95 -9.16 30.57
C ALA A 253 -21.78 -9.43 29.30
N GLU A 254 -22.99 -8.87 29.20
CA GLU A 254 -23.88 -9.13 28.08
C GLU A 254 -23.46 -8.35 26.83
N TYR A 255 -23.03 -7.09 26.97
CA TYR A 255 -22.44 -6.35 25.86
C TYR A 255 -21.13 -6.99 25.39
N ALA A 256 -20.27 -7.42 26.33
CA ALA A 256 -19.03 -8.11 26.01
C ALA A 256 -19.28 -9.41 25.23
N ARG A 257 -20.28 -10.20 25.62
CA ARG A 257 -20.68 -11.43 24.92
C ARG A 257 -21.11 -11.15 23.48
N ILE A 258 -22.04 -10.23 23.27
CA ILE A 258 -22.55 -9.91 21.92
C ILE A 258 -21.45 -9.33 21.04
N SER A 259 -20.64 -8.42 21.58
CA SER A 259 -19.53 -7.82 20.84
C SER A 259 -18.47 -8.86 20.45
N GLY A 260 -18.19 -9.83 21.31
CA GLY A 260 -17.32 -10.97 21.00
C GLY A 260 -17.90 -11.88 19.92
N ASP A 261 -19.21 -12.18 19.98
CA ASP A 261 -19.91 -12.96 18.95
C ASP A 261 -19.88 -12.27 17.58
N VAL A 262 -20.06 -10.95 17.55
CA VAL A 262 -19.97 -10.15 16.32
C VAL A 262 -18.55 -10.14 15.77
N GLN A 263 -17.53 -9.92 16.60
CA GLN A 263 -16.12 -10.01 16.20
C GLN A 263 -15.78 -11.35 15.55
N LYS A 264 -16.24 -12.44 16.14
CA LYS A 264 -15.99 -13.79 15.63
C LYS A 264 -16.65 -13.99 14.26
N LYS A 265 -17.94 -13.66 14.12
CA LYS A 265 -18.67 -13.81 12.84
C LYS A 265 -18.08 -12.96 11.72
N ILE A 266 -17.62 -11.77 12.07
CA ILE A 266 -16.89 -10.88 11.18
C ILE A 266 -15.62 -11.55 10.66
N LYS A 267 -14.84 -12.16 11.56
CA LYS A 267 -13.62 -12.85 11.20
C LYS A 267 -13.90 -14.06 10.32
N ASP A 268 -14.89 -14.87 10.69
CA ASP A 268 -15.31 -16.02 9.90
C ASP A 268 -15.70 -15.59 8.46
N GLN A 269 -16.39 -14.46 8.31
CA GLN A 269 -16.73 -13.90 7.00
C GLN A 269 -15.52 -13.32 6.24
N GLU A 270 -14.58 -12.68 6.93
CA GLU A 270 -13.31 -12.23 6.32
C GLU A 270 -12.52 -13.43 5.78
N ASP A 271 -12.43 -14.52 6.55
CA ASP A 271 -11.74 -15.76 6.18
C ASP A 271 -12.43 -16.44 4.97
N ASP A 272 -13.76 -16.51 4.96
CA ASP A 272 -14.55 -17.04 3.83
C ASP A 272 -14.38 -16.21 2.55
N LEU A 273 -14.36 -14.87 2.66
CA LEU A 273 -14.18 -13.98 1.52
C LEU A 273 -12.74 -13.99 1.00
N ALA A 274 -11.75 -14.13 1.87
CA ALA A 274 -10.36 -14.34 1.50
C ALA A 274 -10.21 -15.65 0.70
N MET A 275 -10.88 -16.72 1.12
CA MET A 275 -10.94 -17.99 0.37
C MET A 275 -11.63 -17.84 -1.00
N GLN A 276 -12.62 -16.95 -1.12
CA GLN A 276 -13.34 -16.70 -2.37
C GLN A 276 -12.67 -15.66 -3.30
N LYS A 277 -11.51 -15.08 -2.93
CA LYS A 277 -10.82 -14.01 -3.68
C LYS A 277 -11.68 -12.77 -4.01
N VAL A 278 -12.74 -12.52 -3.26
CA VAL A 278 -13.60 -11.33 -3.41
C VAL A 278 -13.11 -10.26 -2.43
N HIS A 279 -12.24 -9.36 -2.89
CA HIS A 279 -11.49 -8.45 -2.02
C HIS A 279 -12.01 -7.00 -1.91
N ILE A 280 -13.10 -6.63 -2.59
CA ILE A 280 -13.28 -5.21 -3.01
C ILE A 280 -14.21 -4.35 -2.11
N GLY A 281 -14.76 -4.83 -0.99
CA GLY A 281 -15.66 -3.94 -0.22
C GLY A 281 -16.01 -4.26 1.22
N VAL A 282 -15.54 -5.38 1.77
CA VAL A 282 -15.99 -5.82 3.11
C VAL A 282 -15.04 -5.36 4.22
N THR A 283 -13.74 -5.21 3.94
CA THR A 283 -12.72 -4.91 4.96
C THR A 283 -12.89 -3.53 5.60
N VAL A 284 -13.27 -2.51 4.83
CA VAL A 284 -13.54 -1.16 5.34
C VAL A 284 -14.79 -1.14 6.22
N GLY A 285 -15.86 -1.86 5.89
CA GLY A 285 -17.08 -1.87 6.74
C GLY A 285 -16.89 -2.60 8.07
N VAL A 286 -16.07 -3.63 8.08
CA VAL A 286 -15.95 -4.56 9.21
C VAL A 286 -15.13 -4.00 10.40
N GLY A 287 -14.17 -3.11 10.15
CA GLY A 287 -13.37 -2.46 11.20
C GLY A 287 -14.14 -1.43 12.04
N TRP A 288 -15.30 -0.96 11.56
CA TRP A 288 -16.07 0.15 12.13
C TRP A 288 -17.29 -0.31 12.94
N VAL A 289 -17.66 -1.57 12.81
CA VAL A 289 -18.83 -2.19 13.44
C VAL A 289 -18.82 -2.12 14.98
N LEU A 290 -17.66 -2.09 15.62
CA LEU A 290 -17.58 -2.30 17.08
C LEU A 290 -17.68 -1.01 17.89
N PHE A 291 -17.70 0.14 17.22
CA PHE A 291 -17.97 1.40 17.88
C PHE A 291 -19.49 1.66 17.83
N PRO A 292 -20.18 1.85 18.97
CA PRO A 292 -21.63 1.94 18.99
C PRO A 292 -22.22 3.08 18.13
N MET A 293 -21.42 4.13 17.88
CA MET A 293 -21.78 5.25 17.01
C MET A 293 -21.70 4.92 15.50
N TRP A 294 -20.89 3.93 15.11
CA TRP A 294 -20.59 3.57 13.71
C TRP A 294 -21.27 2.26 13.23
N CYS A 295 -21.92 1.50 14.12
CA CYS A 295 -22.75 0.33 13.79
C CYS A 295 -23.87 0.60 12.75
N ILE A 296 -24.21 1.87 12.52
CA ILE A 296 -25.38 2.31 11.73
C ILE A 296 -25.11 2.30 10.22
N ILE A 297 -23.84 2.46 9.78
CA ILE A 297 -23.50 2.72 8.36
C ILE A 297 -23.22 1.42 7.58
N VAL A 298 -22.80 0.36 8.26
CA VAL A 298 -22.28 -0.88 7.65
C VAL A 298 -23.32 -1.88 7.08
N PRO A 299 -24.63 -1.91 7.46
CA PRO A 299 -25.55 -2.97 7.03
C PRO A 299 -25.73 -3.16 5.52
N ALA A 300 -25.46 -2.12 4.70
CA ALA A 300 -25.63 -2.20 3.25
C ALA A 300 -24.53 -3.00 2.52
N ALA A 301 -23.31 -3.08 3.08
CA ALA A 301 -22.16 -3.73 2.44
C ALA A 301 -21.97 -5.21 2.83
N ILE A 302 -22.45 -5.63 4.02
CA ILE A 302 -22.34 -7.01 4.53
C ILE A 302 -23.56 -7.87 4.09
N SER A 303 -24.19 -7.51 2.97
CA SER A 303 -25.54 -7.93 2.53
C SER A 303 -25.73 -9.43 2.20
N LYS A 304 -24.81 -10.32 2.57
CA LYS A 304 -24.96 -11.78 2.36
C LYS A 304 -25.33 -12.58 3.62
N SER A 305 -25.14 -12.04 4.83
CA SER A 305 -25.50 -12.75 6.07
C SER A 305 -26.56 -11.97 6.86
N ASN A 306 -27.83 -12.40 6.73
CA ASN A 306 -28.96 -11.80 7.47
C ASN A 306 -28.73 -11.76 8.98
N LYS A 307 -27.98 -12.73 9.53
CA LYS A 307 -27.71 -12.86 10.97
C LYS A 307 -26.69 -11.84 11.48
N ILE A 308 -25.64 -11.53 10.70
CA ILE A 308 -24.68 -10.48 11.09
C ILE A 308 -25.38 -9.12 11.07
N ALA A 309 -26.16 -8.83 10.03
CA ALA A 309 -26.94 -7.59 9.96
C ALA A 309 -27.93 -7.46 11.14
N GLU A 310 -28.55 -8.57 11.57
CA GLU A 310 -29.43 -8.60 12.74
C GLU A 310 -28.67 -8.37 14.06
N ASP A 311 -27.53 -9.02 14.27
CA ASP A 311 -26.71 -8.79 15.47
C ASP A 311 -26.15 -7.36 15.54
N LEU A 312 -25.81 -6.77 14.40
CA LEU A 312 -25.42 -5.35 14.29
C LEU A 312 -26.56 -4.41 14.64
N ARG A 313 -27.77 -4.70 14.16
CA ARG A 313 -28.98 -3.95 14.54
C ARG A 313 -29.25 -4.09 16.03
N ASN A 314 -29.12 -5.29 16.59
CA ASN A 314 -29.28 -5.54 18.01
C ASN A 314 -28.25 -4.77 18.86
N LEU A 315 -26.99 -4.70 18.43
CA LEU A 315 -25.97 -3.86 19.08
C LEU A 315 -26.31 -2.37 18.99
N ALA A 316 -26.73 -1.90 17.80
CA ALA A 316 -27.11 -0.50 17.59
C ALA A 316 -28.35 -0.13 18.43
N GLU A 317 -29.34 -1.01 18.52
CA GLU A 317 -30.54 -0.82 19.34
C GLU A 317 -30.21 -0.85 20.84
N LYS A 318 -29.39 -1.79 21.30
CA LYS A 318 -28.91 -1.82 22.69
C LYS A 318 -28.14 -0.53 23.04
N SER A 319 -27.33 -0.02 22.13
CA SER A 319 -26.63 1.24 22.33
C SER A 319 -27.57 2.45 22.35
N ARG A 320 -28.54 2.52 21.43
CA ARG A 320 -29.52 3.61 21.35
C ARG A 320 -30.47 3.66 22.55
N SER A 321 -30.80 2.51 23.12
CA SER A 321 -31.68 2.37 24.29
C SER A 321 -30.94 2.40 25.63
N ALA A 322 -29.60 2.41 25.61
CA ALA A 322 -28.78 2.46 26.80
C ALA A 322 -28.91 3.82 27.51
N THR A 323 -28.86 3.80 28.84
CA THR A 323 -28.62 5.04 29.61
C THR A 323 -27.28 5.64 29.23
N LYS A 324 -27.08 6.95 29.46
CA LYS A 324 -25.78 7.61 29.21
C LYS A 324 -24.61 6.84 29.84
N GLU A 325 -24.81 6.33 31.05
CA GLU A 325 -23.82 5.56 31.79
C GLU A 325 -23.50 4.21 31.13
N ALA A 326 -24.52 3.45 30.75
CA ALA A 326 -24.36 2.18 30.03
C ALA A 326 -23.70 2.42 28.66
N SER A 327 -24.09 3.47 27.94
CA SER A 327 -23.47 3.86 26.67
C SER A 327 -21.98 4.18 26.81
N GLN A 328 -21.56 4.88 27.87
CA GLN A 328 -20.14 5.15 28.13
C GLN A 328 -19.33 3.87 28.39
N ILE A 329 -19.87 2.93 29.18
CA ILE A 329 -19.23 1.63 29.43
C ILE A 329 -19.11 0.83 28.12
N GLN A 330 -20.18 0.78 27.33
CA GLN A 330 -20.18 0.09 26.04
C GLN A 330 -19.18 0.72 25.06
N ASN A 331 -19.11 2.05 25.00
CA ASN A 331 -18.11 2.76 24.20
C ASN A 331 -16.69 2.41 24.64
N LEU A 332 -16.42 2.33 25.94
CA LEU A 332 -15.11 1.95 26.47
C LEU A 332 -14.73 0.52 26.05
N ILE A 333 -15.62 -0.45 26.27
CA ILE A 333 -15.42 -1.85 25.88
C ILE A 333 -15.22 -1.96 24.36
N GLY A 334 -16.10 -1.34 23.57
CA GLY A 334 -16.04 -1.35 22.10
C GLY A 334 -14.76 -0.71 21.55
N THR A 335 -14.32 0.41 22.11
CA THR A 335 -13.10 1.11 21.69
C THR A 335 -11.86 0.26 21.92
N THR A 336 -11.75 -0.45 23.05
CA THR A 336 -10.59 -1.32 23.31
C THR A 336 -10.50 -2.50 22.34
N ALA A 337 -11.64 -3.08 21.94
CA ALA A 337 -11.68 -4.09 20.89
C ALA A 337 -11.32 -3.53 19.52
N MET A 338 -11.91 -2.38 19.17
CA MET A 338 -11.68 -1.70 17.90
C MET A 338 -10.21 -1.34 17.73
N MET A 339 -9.56 -0.74 18.74
CA MET A 339 -8.15 -0.37 18.67
C MET A 339 -7.27 -1.58 18.33
N GLU A 340 -7.49 -2.74 18.96
CA GLU A 340 -6.69 -3.94 18.69
C GLU A 340 -6.91 -4.49 17.27
N LYS A 341 -8.15 -4.50 16.78
CA LYS A 341 -8.41 -4.94 15.40
C LYS A 341 -7.82 -3.95 14.39
N GLN A 342 -8.09 -2.67 14.54
CA GLN A 342 -7.67 -1.63 13.61
C GLN A 342 -6.16 -1.47 13.55
N PHE A 343 -5.45 -1.50 14.68
CA PHE A 343 -3.99 -1.45 14.67
C PHE A 343 -3.36 -2.69 14.04
N GLY A 344 -3.97 -3.86 14.21
CA GLY A 344 -3.49 -5.08 13.56
C GLY A 344 -3.55 -4.94 12.04
N ILE A 345 -4.70 -4.51 11.51
CA ILE A 345 -4.89 -4.39 10.06
C ILE A 345 -4.10 -3.21 9.49
N LEU A 346 -4.10 -2.04 10.16
CA LEU A 346 -3.32 -0.89 9.73
C LEU A 346 -1.84 -1.24 9.62
N LEU A 347 -1.27 -1.95 10.62
CA LEU A 347 0.11 -2.40 10.56
C LEU A 347 0.37 -3.33 9.39
N GLU A 348 -0.46 -4.36 9.21
CA GLU A 348 -0.32 -5.30 8.10
C GLU A 348 -0.38 -4.59 6.73
N ARG A 349 -1.35 -3.68 6.54
CA ARG A 349 -1.52 -2.92 5.30
C ARG A 349 -0.35 -1.98 5.04
N MET A 350 0.12 -1.27 6.07
CA MET A 350 1.28 -0.39 5.98
C MET A 350 2.57 -1.16 5.70
N GLU A 351 2.74 -2.35 6.28
CA GLU A 351 3.89 -3.23 6.02
C GLU A 351 3.90 -3.72 4.58
N LYS A 352 2.75 -4.19 4.08
CA LYS A 352 2.58 -4.59 2.67
C LYS A 352 2.86 -3.42 1.72
N ALA A 353 2.30 -2.24 2.00
CA ALA A 353 2.56 -1.03 1.23
C ALA A 353 4.05 -0.67 1.23
N LEU A 354 4.72 -0.74 2.37
CA LEU A 354 6.15 -0.46 2.49
C LEU A 354 7.03 -1.44 1.70
N VAL A 355 6.71 -2.73 1.75
CA VAL A 355 7.40 -3.75 0.95
C VAL A 355 7.24 -3.46 -0.54
N GLY A 356 6.02 -3.12 -0.97
CA GLY A 356 5.76 -2.64 -2.32
C GLY A 356 6.65 -1.46 -2.65
N LEU A 357 6.54 -0.35 -1.91
CA LEU A 357 7.31 0.87 -2.17
C LEU A 357 8.82 0.62 -2.33
N LYS A 358 9.40 -0.25 -1.49
CA LYS A 358 10.81 -0.65 -1.60
C LYS A 358 11.11 -1.40 -2.89
N LYS A 359 10.27 -2.36 -3.30
CA LYS A 359 10.42 -3.04 -4.59
C LYS A 359 10.42 -2.06 -5.77
N LEU A 360 9.56 -1.03 -5.74
CA LEU A 360 9.55 -0.01 -6.79
C LEU A 360 10.81 0.86 -6.77
N GLN A 361 11.27 1.25 -5.58
CA GLN A 361 12.53 1.97 -5.46
C GLN A 361 13.68 1.13 -6.05
N ASP A 362 13.76 -0.15 -5.68
CA ASP A 362 14.78 -1.09 -6.19
C ASP A 362 14.67 -1.27 -7.72
N MET A 363 13.44 -1.29 -8.25
CA MET A 363 13.19 -1.31 -9.69
C MET A 363 13.77 -0.07 -10.37
N PHE A 364 13.51 1.13 -9.86
CA PHE A 364 14.07 2.38 -10.39
C PHE A 364 15.60 2.42 -10.29
N ASP A 365 16.16 2.04 -9.15
CA ASP A 365 17.61 2.00 -8.96
C ASP A 365 18.28 1.01 -9.94
N SER A 366 17.65 -0.14 -10.17
CA SER A 366 18.13 -1.16 -11.12
C SER A 366 17.94 -0.74 -12.59
N GLN A 367 16.83 -0.08 -12.91
CA GLN A 367 16.59 0.51 -14.23
C GLN A 367 17.63 1.59 -14.52
N ALA A 368 17.94 2.47 -13.57
CA ALA A 368 18.95 3.51 -13.73
C ALA A 368 20.32 2.94 -14.12
N LEU A 369 20.78 1.89 -13.43
CA LEU A 369 22.03 1.19 -13.74
C LEU A 369 22.00 0.56 -15.14
N SER A 370 20.88 -0.08 -15.49
CA SER A 370 20.71 -0.77 -16.76
C SER A 370 20.64 0.20 -17.93
N PHE A 371 19.92 1.32 -17.80
CA PHE A 371 19.88 2.39 -18.80
C PHE A 371 21.26 3.01 -19.03
N LYS A 372 22.03 3.26 -17.96
CA LYS A 372 23.41 3.74 -18.06
C LYS A 372 24.35 2.72 -18.70
N ALA A 373 24.14 1.42 -18.46
CA ALA A 373 24.89 0.36 -19.14
C ALA A 373 24.55 0.32 -20.64
N ALA A 374 23.26 0.34 -20.99
CA ALA A 374 22.79 0.40 -22.38
C ALA A 374 23.33 1.66 -23.10
N ALA A 375 23.32 2.82 -22.44
CA ALA A 375 23.87 4.05 -23.01
C ALA A 375 25.35 3.92 -23.35
N ARG A 376 26.16 3.35 -22.44
CA ARG A 376 27.61 3.13 -22.65
C ARG A 376 27.91 2.19 -23.81
N SER A 377 27.16 1.09 -23.91
CA SER A 377 27.40 0.06 -24.92
C SER A 377 26.75 0.36 -26.29
N SER A 378 25.70 1.19 -26.30
CA SER A 378 24.92 1.51 -27.51
C SER A 378 25.75 2.13 -28.64
N SER A 379 26.71 3.02 -28.34
CA SER A 379 27.50 3.66 -29.41
C SER A 379 28.30 2.64 -30.21
N THR A 380 28.98 1.71 -29.54
CA THR A 380 29.78 0.68 -30.21
C THR A 380 28.89 -0.38 -30.86
N ALA A 381 27.88 -0.86 -30.13
CA ALA A 381 26.97 -1.90 -30.61
C ALA A 381 26.12 -1.47 -31.82
N LEU A 382 25.69 -0.20 -31.89
CA LEU A 382 24.88 0.30 -32.99
C LEU A 382 25.70 0.80 -34.18
N SER A 383 27.00 1.04 -33.99
CA SER A 383 27.92 1.38 -35.10
C SER A 383 28.38 0.16 -35.89
N ALA A 384 28.21 -1.06 -35.35
CA ALA A 384 28.56 -2.30 -36.03
C ALA A 384 27.54 -2.63 -37.13
N LEU A 385 27.93 -2.41 -38.39
CA LEU A 385 27.15 -2.71 -39.60
C LEU A 385 27.49 -4.10 -40.16
N ASP A 386 27.48 -5.12 -39.29
CA ASP A 386 27.80 -6.51 -39.64
C ASP A 386 26.59 -7.29 -40.20
N GLU A 387 26.79 -8.56 -40.55
CA GLU A 387 25.76 -9.45 -41.10
C GLU A 387 24.54 -9.68 -40.18
N ASN A 388 24.67 -9.44 -38.87
CA ASN A 388 23.60 -9.62 -37.87
C ASN A 388 22.80 -8.34 -37.61
N TRP A 389 23.15 -7.22 -38.26
CA TRP A 389 22.48 -5.94 -38.09
C TRP A 389 20.96 -5.99 -38.25
N SER A 390 20.43 -6.77 -39.21
CA SER A 390 18.97 -6.85 -39.42
C SER A 390 18.28 -7.60 -38.30
N VAL A 391 18.94 -8.63 -37.77
CA VAL A 391 18.45 -9.42 -36.64
C VAL A 391 18.47 -8.58 -35.36
N ARG A 392 19.53 -7.77 -35.17
CA ARG A 392 19.64 -6.80 -34.08
C ARG A 392 18.53 -5.75 -34.15
N LYS A 393 18.22 -5.24 -35.34
CA LYS A 393 17.09 -4.32 -35.56
C LYS A 393 15.78 -4.95 -35.11
N ASP A 394 15.41 -6.09 -35.70
CA ASP A 394 14.10 -6.70 -35.46
C ASP A 394 13.88 -6.95 -33.96
N TRP A 395 14.95 -7.35 -33.27
CA TRP A 395 14.94 -7.51 -31.81
C TRP A 395 14.79 -6.19 -31.06
N LEU A 396 15.48 -5.11 -31.47
CA LEU A 396 15.38 -3.80 -30.83
C LEU A 396 14.01 -3.14 -31.07
N ASP A 397 13.44 -3.30 -32.27
CA ASP A 397 12.09 -2.84 -32.60
C ASP A 397 11.04 -3.59 -31.76
N GLU A 398 11.17 -4.92 -31.66
CA GLU A 398 10.33 -5.72 -30.76
C GLU A 398 10.48 -5.28 -29.30
N TRP A 399 11.71 -5.01 -28.85
CA TRP A 399 11.97 -4.50 -27.51
C TRP A 399 11.26 -3.17 -27.27
N VAL A 400 11.37 -2.21 -28.20
CA VAL A 400 10.69 -0.90 -28.08
C VAL A 400 9.17 -1.07 -28.01
N ASP A 401 8.59 -1.93 -28.86
CA ASP A 401 7.15 -2.16 -28.91
C ASP A 401 6.64 -2.82 -27.62
N VAL A 402 7.33 -3.86 -27.14
CA VAL A 402 7.01 -4.52 -25.87
C VAL A 402 7.13 -3.55 -24.70
N MET A 403 8.21 -2.77 -24.64
CA MET A 403 8.41 -1.80 -23.56
C MET A 403 7.36 -0.69 -23.57
N THR A 404 7.00 -0.19 -24.75
CA THR A 404 5.94 0.82 -24.89
C THR A 404 4.61 0.30 -24.35
N LEU A 405 4.23 -0.94 -24.71
CA LEU A 405 3.01 -1.58 -24.21
C LEU A 405 3.04 -1.76 -22.69
N ARG A 406 4.19 -2.16 -22.13
CA ARG A 406 4.33 -2.36 -20.68
C ARG A 406 4.23 -1.05 -19.89
N TRP A 407 4.90 0.01 -20.34
CA TRP A 407 4.80 1.32 -19.69
C TRP A 407 3.40 1.92 -19.78
N LYS A 408 2.68 1.69 -20.89
CA LYS A 408 1.24 2.02 -20.98
C LYS A 408 0.40 1.29 -19.94
N SER A 409 0.66 0.01 -19.70
CA SER A 409 -0.03 -0.78 -18.66
C SER A 409 0.25 -0.23 -17.25
N ILE A 410 1.51 0.16 -16.98
CA ILE A 410 1.89 0.84 -15.72
C ILE A 410 1.15 2.18 -15.58
N LEU A 411 1.11 2.99 -16.64
CA LEU A 411 0.38 4.27 -16.66
C LEU A 411 -1.09 4.08 -16.34
N GLN A 412 -1.76 3.13 -17.01
CA GLN A 412 -3.17 2.83 -16.73
C GLN A 412 -3.40 2.43 -15.27
N SER A 413 -2.49 1.64 -14.71
CA SER A 413 -2.57 1.20 -13.31
C SER A 413 -2.42 2.37 -12.32
N ILE A 414 -1.51 3.30 -12.63
CA ILE A 414 -1.34 4.53 -11.84
C ILE A 414 -2.55 5.45 -12.01
N GLU A 415 -3.11 5.58 -13.21
CA GLU A 415 -4.31 6.38 -13.45
C GLU A 415 -5.51 5.85 -12.70
N ASN A 416 -5.73 4.54 -12.71
CA ASN A 416 -6.73 3.90 -11.88
C ASN A 416 -6.53 4.28 -10.39
N PHE A 417 -5.31 4.14 -9.86
CA PHE A 417 -5.01 4.57 -8.49
C PHE A 417 -5.36 6.05 -8.24
N MET A 418 -4.98 6.94 -9.17
CA MET A 418 -5.22 8.37 -9.07
C MET A 418 -6.70 8.75 -9.15
N GLU A 419 -7.52 8.00 -9.88
CA GLU A 419 -8.98 8.20 -9.90
C GLU A 419 -9.64 7.78 -8.58
N PHE A 420 -9.21 6.64 -8.02
CA PHE A 420 -9.83 6.11 -6.80
C PHE A 420 -9.34 6.77 -5.50
N LYS A 421 -8.17 7.42 -5.49
CA LYS A 421 -7.64 8.10 -4.29
C LYS A 421 -8.54 9.26 -3.81
N ASP A 422 -9.30 9.86 -4.73
CA ASP A 422 -10.15 11.03 -4.47
C ASP A 422 -11.56 10.65 -3.98
N ILE A 423 -11.83 9.34 -3.86
CA ILE A 423 -13.03 8.85 -3.17
C ILE A 423 -12.82 9.04 -1.66
N ASP A 424 -13.33 10.15 -1.16
CA ASP A 424 -13.24 10.50 0.26
C ASP A 424 -14.20 9.61 1.06
N ILE A 425 -13.68 8.53 1.64
CA ILE A 425 -14.46 7.62 2.50
C ILE A 425 -14.97 8.36 3.76
N ILE A 426 -14.42 9.54 4.07
CA ILE A 426 -14.71 10.31 5.29
C ILE A 426 -16.01 11.12 5.19
N GLN A 427 -16.65 11.23 4.02
CA GLN A 427 -17.94 11.96 3.85
C GLN A 427 -19.19 11.06 3.74
N ALA A 428 -19.05 9.73 3.83
CA ALA A 428 -20.16 8.78 3.88
C ALA A 428 -20.48 8.35 5.31
#